data_AF-A0A2I1GN16-F1
#
_entry.id   AF-A0A2I1GN16-F1
#
_cell.length_a   1.000
_cell.length_b   1.000
_cell.length_c   1.000
_cell.angle_alpha   90.00
_cell.angle_beta   90.00
_cell.angle_gamma   90.00
#
_symmetry.space_group_name_H-M   'P 1'
#
loop_
_entity.id
_entity.type
_entity.pdbx_description
1 polymer ?
#
loop_
_entity_poly.entity_id
_entity_poly.type
_entity_poly.pdbx_seq_one_letter_code
_entity_poly.pdbx_strand_id
1 'polypeptide(L)'
;MENDNRQSNNDDELPNKMRNMSFDNSIDENYDETSDLNIDTKKNSTIEAIGIVINVAQTFDEFAPLIGTFLALGDEIKKLYDKAKHNKELCSFLLKRCNGAMAAVRDLDMRKTENRGFFSKKGNLKLFEEFIKCMEKIKKFVANVSQLNKLKKYFYAKKIEEELNELVKEFNGYMSSLNFSIN
;
A
#
# COMPACT_ATOMS: atom_id res chain seq x y z
N MET A 1 -56.01 18.67 -34.27
CA MET A 1 -56.25 17.23 -34.53
C MET A 1 -55.10 16.49 -33.84
N GLU A 2 -55.02 16.42 -32.52
CA GLU A 2 -55.97 15.85 -31.56
C GLU A 2 -56.15 14.34 -31.83
N ASN A 3 -55.41 13.50 -31.08
CA ASN A 3 -56.03 12.70 -30.02
C ASN A 3 -54.99 11.99 -29.15
N ASP A 4 -55.11 12.27 -27.85
CA ASP A 4 -54.75 11.39 -26.74
C ASP A 4 -55.46 10.03 -26.87
N ASN A 5 -54.82 8.95 -26.40
CA ASN A 5 -55.53 8.02 -25.53
C ASN A 5 -54.55 7.27 -24.61
N ARG A 6 -54.68 7.52 -23.31
CA ARG A 6 -54.11 6.72 -22.21
C ARG A 6 -55.15 5.72 -21.71
N GLN A 7 -54.63 4.76 -20.94
CA GLN A 7 -55.28 3.81 -20.02
C GLN A 7 -55.76 2.49 -20.64
N SER A 8 -55.59 1.31 -20.00
CA SER A 8 -54.95 0.92 -18.74
C SER A 8 -55.09 -0.59 -18.52
N ASN A 9 -54.04 -1.17 -17.91
CA ASN A 9 -54.03 -2.25 -16.91
C ASN A 9 -54.30 -3.74 -17.24
N ASN A 10 -53.37 -4.53 -16.68
CA ASN A 10 -53.50 -5.84 -16.02
C ASN A 10 -53.58 -7.09 -16.91
N ASP A 11 -52.61 -8.02 -16.79
CA ASP A 11 -52.62 -9.05 -15.74
C ASP A 11 -51.30 -9.85 -15.75
N ASP A 12 -50.73 -10.00 -14.54
CA ASP A 12 -49.62 -10.89 -14.22
C ASP A 12 -50.11 -12.34 -14.21
N GLU A 13 -49.49 -13.22 -15.01
CA GLU A 13 -49.65 -14.66 -14.84
C GLU A 13 -48.35 -15.41 -15.17
N LEU A 14 -47.55 -15.70 -14.14
CA LEU A 14 -46.48 -16.72 -14.22
C LEU A 14 -46.96 -17.98 -13.47
N PRO A 15 -46.94 -19.16 -14.11
CA PRO A 15 -47.66 -20.33 -13.60
C PRO A 15 -46.91 -21.10 -12.51
N ASN A 16 -47.68 -21.44 -11.48
CA ASN A 16 -47.40 -22.42 -10.43
C ASN A 16 -47.02 -23.80 -11.01
N LYS A 17 -45.88 -24.34 -10.60
CA LYS A 17 -45.53 -25.74 -10.81
C LYS A 17 -44.95 -26.36 -9.53
N MET A 18 -45.61 -27.45 -9.11
CA MET A 18 -45.22 -28.48 -8.11
C MET A 18 -45.58 -28.11 -6.66
N ARG A 19 -46.78 -28.44 -6.16
CA ARG A 19 -47.38 -29.77 -5.89
C ARG A 19 -46.62 -30.58 -4.82
N ASN A 20 -47.05 -30.34 -3.58
CA ASN A 20 -47.31 -31.28 -2.48
C ASN A 20 -46.30 -32.41 -2.22
N MET A 21 -45.56 -32.29 -1.13
CA MET A 21 -45.20 -33.43 -0.28
C MET A 21 -45.46 -33.08 1.19
N SER A 22 -46.14 -34.01 1.86
CA SER A 22 -46.65 -33.93 3.23
C SER A 22 -45.53 -33.84 4.26
N PHE A 23 -45.69 -32.97 5.27
CA PHE A 23 -44.91 -33.01 6.50
C PHE A 23 -45.81 -33.61 7.59
N ASP A 24 -45.51 -34.84 8.00
CA ASP A 24 -46.03 -35.38 9.26
C ASP A 24 -45.01 -35.15 10.37
N ASN A 25 -45.53 -34.65 11.48
CA ASN A 25 -44.83 -34.12 12.64
C ASN A 25 -44.56 -35.26 13.65
N SER A 26 -43.34 -35.35 14.17
CA SER A 26 -43.14 -35.82 15.55
C SER A 26 -41.79 -35.32 16.07
N ILE A 27 -41.85 -34.30 16.93
CA ILE A 27 -40.76 -33.90 17.82
C ILE A 27 -40.80 -34.88 19.00
N ASP A 28 -39.66 -35.53 19.28
CA ASP A 28 -39.41 -36.17 20.57
C ASP A 28 -38.07 -35.63 21.10
N GLU A 29 -38.14 -35.02 22.27
CA GLU A 29 -37.00 -34.46 23.01
C GLU A 29 -36.27 -35.60 23.73
N ASN A 30 -34.96 -35.71 23.55
CA ASN A 30 -34.14 -36.35 24.57
C ASN A 30 -32.76 -35.70 24.67
N TYR A 31 -32.42 -35.32 25.90
CA TYR A 31 -31.15 -34.75 26.32
C TYR A 31 -30.12 -35.86 26.54
N ASP A 32 -28.86 -35.46 26.33
CA ASP A 32 -27.64 -35.93 26.99
C ASP A 32 -26.64 -36.79 26.18
N GLU A 33 -25.40 -36.55 26.56
CA GLU A 33 -24.14 -37.25 26.30
C GLU A 33 -23.25 -36.79 25.13
N THR A 34 -22.18 -36.11 25.55
CA THR A 34 -20.95 -35.80 24.81
C THR A 34 -20.48 -37.02 24.01
N SER A 35 -20.44 -36.88 22.69
CA SER A 35 -19.87 -37.87 21.79
C SER A 35 -18.75 -37.24 20.97
N ASP A 36 -17.61 -37.90 21.00
CA ASP A 36 -16.34 -37.51 20.40
C ASP A 36 -16.50 -37.04 18.94
N LEU A 37 -15.88 -35.90 18.62
CA LEU A 37 -15.78 -35.39 17.26
C LEU A 37 -14.89 -36.32 16.42
N ASN A 38 -15.49 -37.32 15.79
CA ASN A 38 -14.90 -38.02 14.65
C ASN A 38 -14.81 -37.05 13.47
N ILE A 39 -13.64 -36.41 13.32
CA ILE A 39 -13.33 -35.58 12.15
C ILE A 39 -13.02 -36.53 11.00
N ASP A 40 -14.05 -36.87 10.22
CA ASP A 40 -13.88 -37.45 8.91
C ASP A 40 -13.15 -36.44 8.01
N THR A 41 -11.90 -36.77 7.68
CA THR A 41 -11.03 -36.02 6.77
C THR A 41 -11.63 -35.94 5.37
N LYS A 42 -12.49 -34.94 5.16
CA LYS A 42 -12.59 -34.25 3.88
C LYS A 42 -11.85 -32.91 4.06
N LYS A 43 -10.68 -32.81 3.42
CA LYS A 43 -9.80 -31.63 3.43
C LYS A 43 -10.54 -30.47 2.73
N ASN A 44 -11.24 -29.67 3.52
CA ASN A 44 -12.02 -28.55 3.04
C ASN A 44 -11.11 -27.31 3.01
N SER A 45 -11.09 -26.65 1.86
CA SER A 45 -10.31 -25.48 1.43
C SER A 45 -10.37 -24.22 2.33
N THR A 46 -10.89 -24.30 3.55
CA THR A 46 -11.18 -23.17 4.44
C THR A 46 -10.07 -22.87 5.45
N ILE A 47 -9.27 -23.86 5.86
CA ILE A 47 -8.20 -23.66 6.86
C ILE A 47 -6.98 -22.93 6.26
N GLU A 48 -6.64 -23.22 5.00
CA GLU A 48 -5.55 -22.53 4.29
C GLU A 48 -5.89 -21.05 4.03
N ALA A 49 -7.16 -20.76 3.70
CA ALA A 49 -7.62 -19.39 3.49
C ALA A 49 -7.53 -18.54 4.78
N ILE A 50 -7.83 -19.12 5.95
CA ILE A 50 -7.74 -18.42 7.24
C ILE A 50 -6.26 -18.14 7.61
N GLY A 51 -5.35 -19.11 7.43
CA GLY A 51 -3.92 -18.94 7.73
C GLY A 51 -3.21 -17.93 6.81
N ILE A 52 -3.65 -17.81 5.56
CA ILE A 52 -3.11 -16.83 4.61
C ILE A 52 -3.62 -15.42 4.92
N VAL A 53 -4.89 -15.25 5.31
CA VAL A 53 -5.47 -13.93 5.61
C VAL A 53 -4.86 -13.32 6.88
N ILE A 54 -4.58 -14.12 7.91
CA ILE A 54 -3.96 -13.63 9.16
C ILE A 54 -2.53 -13.11 8.92
N ASN A 55 -1.72 -13.82 8.12
CA ASN A 55 -0.34 -13.40 7.81
C ASN A 55 -0.27 -12.08 7.04
N VAL A 56 -1.19 -11.83 6.10
CA VAL A 56 -1.18 -10.60 5.29
C VAL A 56 -1.68 -9.39 6.07
N ALA A 57 -2.68 -9.57 6.95
CA ALA A 57 -3.14 -8.49 7.82
C ALA A 57 -2.04 -8.01 8.77
N GLN A 58 -1.31 -8.95 9.37
CA GLN A 58 -0.19 -8.65 10.27
C GLN A 58 0.93 -7.85 9.58
N THR A 59 1.22 -8.13 8.31
CA THR A 59 2.27 -7.39 7.60
C THR A 59 1.83 -6.00 7.16
N PHE A 60 0.54 -5.73 6.93
CA PHE A 60 0.09 -4.36 6.68
C PHE A 60 0.35 -3.43 7.86
N ASP A 61 0.13 -3.91 9.07
CA ASP A 61 0.33 -3.14 10.30
C ASP A 61 1.82 -2.81 10.52
N GLU A 62 2.74 -3.67 10.06
CA GLU A 62 4.19 -3.42 10.10
C GLU A 62 4.61 -2.31 9.12
N PHE A 63 4.01 -2.24 7.92
CA PHE A 63 4.35 -1.22 6.93
C PHE A 63 3.72 0.15 7.22
N ALA A 64 2.53 0.21 7.81
CA ALA A 64 1.80 1.45 8.06
C ALA A 64 2.65 2.56 8.74
N PRO A 65 3.34 2.32 9.87
CA PRO A 65 4.18 3.33 10.50
C PRO A 65 5.40 3.71 9.64
N LEU A 66 5.94 2.77 8.86
CA LEU A 66 7.07 3.00 7.97
C LEU A 66 6.67 3.90 6.80
N ILE A 67 5.51 3.68 6.19
CA ILE A 67 4.94 4.53 5.13
C ILE A 67 4.77 5.95 5.65
N GLY A 68 4.17 6.11 6.84
CA GLY A 68 4.02 7.42 7.48
C GLY A 68 5.36 8.13 7.68
N THR A 69 6.36 7.40 8.17
CA THR A 69 7.73 7.92 8.35
C THR A 69 8.36 8.35 7.03
N PHE A 70 8.23 7.53 5.98
CA PHE A 70 8.78 7.81 4.65
C PHE A 70 8.19 9.10 4.05
N LEU A 71 6.87 9.27 4.15
CA LEU A 71 6.18 10.45 3.64
C LEU A 71 6.56 11.71 4.43
N ALA A 72 6.66 11.60 5.76
CA ALA A 72 7.11 12.71 6.61
C ALA A 72 8.53 13.17 6.26
N LEU A 73 9.46 12.23 5.99
CA LEU A 73 10.81 12.57 5.54
C LEU A 73 10.80 13.34 4.21
N GLY A 74 9.96 12.93 3.25
CA GLY A 74 9.80 13.66 1.99
C GLY A 74 9.28 15.09 2.20
N ASP A 75 8.31 15.29 3.09
CA ASP A 75 7.79 16.62 3.43
C ASP A 75 8.85 17.49 4.15
N GLU A 76 9.69 16.88 5.00
CA GLU A 76 10.84 17.58 5.61
C GLU A 76 11.88 18.01 4.57
N ILE A 77 12.19 17.15 3.60
CA ILE A 77 13.07 17.49 2.47
C ILE A 77 12.50 18.66 1.67
N LYS A 78 11.19 18.67 1.41
CA LYS A 78 10.51 19.79 0.77
C LYS A 78 10.68 21.08 1.58
N LYS A 79 10.47 21.05 2.90
CA LYS A 79 10.65 22.22 3.78
C LYS A 79 12.08 22.76 3.75
N LEU A 80 13.09 21.88 3.68
CA LEU A 80 14.49 22.28 3.54
C LEU A 80 14.75 22.95 2.19
N TYR A 81 14.19 22.40 1.10
CA TYR A 81 14.25 23.00 -0.22
C TYR A 81 13.61 24.39 -0.26
N ASP A 82 12.42 24.55 0.31
CA ASP A 82 11.69 25.82 0.33
C ASP A 82 12.49 26.93 1.04
N LYS A 83 13.31 26.56 2.03
CA LYS A 83 14.19 27.45 2.80
C LYS A 83 15.62 27.57 2.23
N ALA A 84 15.93 26.88 1.13
CA ALA A 84 17.29 26.84 0.59
C ALA A 84 17.70 28.21 0.03
N LYS A 85 18.80 28.77 0.55
CA LYS A 85 19.40 30.01 0.05
C LYS A 85 20.41 29.74 -1.07
N HIS A 86 20.99 28.55 -1.07
CA HIS A 86 22.03 28.13 -2.01
C HIS A 86 21.70 26.75 -2.60
N ASN A 87 22.42 26.41 -3.68
CA ASN A 87 22.34 25.10 -4.34
C ASN A 87 20.91 24.65 -4.71
N LYS A 88 20.03 25.60 -5.04
CA LYS A 88 18.62 25.33 -5.36
C LYS A 88 18.43 24.31 -6.47
N GLU A 89 19.27 24.32 -7.52
CA GLU A 89 19.18 23.34 -8.61
C GLU A 89 19.41 21.92 -8.11
N LEU A 90 20.50 21.69 -7.38
CA LEU A 90 20.83 20.39 -6.79
C LEU A 90 19.77 19.95 -5.77
N CYS A 91 19.31 20.85 -4.90
CA CYS A 91 18.22 20.55 -3.96
C CYS A 91 16.92 20.20 -4.71
N SER A 92 16.59 20.92 -5.79
CA SER A 92 15.40 20.65 -6.60
C SER A 92 15.47 19.30 -7.31
N PHE A 93 16.67 18.91 -7.76
CA PHE A 93 16.92 17.63 -8.42
C PHE A 93 16.67 16.44 -7.49
N LEU A 94 17.05 16.54 -6.22
CA LEU A 94 16.76 15.54 -5.21
C LEU A 94 15.29 15.57 -4.80
N LEU A 95 14.71 16.75 -4.58
CA LEU A 95 13.30 16.88 -4.22
C LEU A 95 12.38 16.24 -5.28
N LYS A 96 12.66 16.44 -6.58
CA LYS A 96 11.89 15.81 -7.66
C LYS A 96 11.88 14.28 -7.55
N ARG A 97 13.03 13.66 -7.21
CA ARG A 97 13.12 12.21 -7.01
C ARG A 97 12.33 11.76 -5.79
N CYS A 98 12.51 12.45 -4.66
CA CYS A 98 11.74 12.18 -3.44
C CYS A 98 10.24 12.27 -3.70
N ASN A 99 9.78 13.25 -4.47
CA ASN A 99 8.38 13.37 -4.86
C ASN A 99 7.89 12.17 -5.68
N GLY A 100 8.69 11.69 -6.63
CA GLY A 100 8.38 10.47 -7.39
C GLY A 100 8.25 9.23 -6.49
N ALA A 101 9.20 9.03 -5.56
CA ALA A 101 9.09 7.94 -4.60
C ALA A 101 7.89 8.09 -3.66
N MET A 102 7.62 9.29 -3.14
CA MET A 102 6.43 9.54 -2.33
C MET A 102 5.14 9.23 -3.09
N ALA A 103 5.07 9.56 -4.38
CA ALA A 103 3.92 9.24 -5.21
C ALA A 103 3.74 7.71 -5.32
N ALA A 104 4.82 6.97 -5.59
CA ALA A 104 4.79 5.50 -5.63
C ALA A 104 4.39 4.88 -4.28
N VAL A 105 4.88 5.43 -3.16
CA VAL A 105 4.54 4.96 -1.82
C VAL A 105 3.08 5.24 -1.46
N ARG A 106 2.55 6.42 -1.79
CA ARG A 106 1.13 6.75 -1.60
C ARG A 106 0.24 5.84 -2.44
N ASP A 107 0.65 5.56 -3.66
CA ASP A 107 -0.06 4.66 -4.56
C ASP A 107 -0.09 3.22 -4.03
N LEU A 108 1.05 2.74 -3.54
CA LEU A 108 1.18 1.43 -2.89
C LEU A 108 0.22 1.30 -1.69
N ASP A 109 0.14 2.33 -0.85
CA ASP A 109 -0.76 2.36 0.32
C ASP A 109 -2.24 2.42 -0.09
N MET A 110 -2.57 3.30 -1.04
CA MET A 110 -3.94 3.44 -1.57
C MET A 110 -4.45 2.11 -2.15
N ARG A 111 -3.58 1.36 -2.83
CA ARG A 111 -3.86 0.06 -3.44
C ARG A 111 -3.41 -1.13 -2.58
N LYS A 112 -3.36 -0.99 -1.25
CA LYS A 112 -2.83 -2.04 -0.36
C LYS A 112 -3.51 -3.41 -0.51
N THR A 113 -4.80 -3.44 -0.82
CA THR A 113 -5.56 -4.69 -1.05
C THR A 113 -5.17 -5.40 -2.35
N GLU A 114 -4.77 -4.65 -3.38
CA GLU A 114 -4.27 -5.15 -4.67
C GLU A 114 -2.79 -5.55 -4.55
N ASN A 115 -2.04 -4.84 -3.70
CA ASN A 115 -0.62 -5.05 -3.46
C ASN A 115 -0.30 -6.04 -2.31
N ARG A 116 -1.24 -6.91 -1.92
CA ARG A 116 -1.02 -7.90 -0.83
C ARG A 116 0.30 -8.68 -0.96
N GLY A 117 0.65 -9.06 -2.19
CA GLY A 117 1.90 -9.79 -2.47
C GLY A 117 3.18 -8.96 -2.27
N PHE A 118 3.08 -7.63 -2.27
CA PHE A 118 4.18 -6.75 -1.86
C PHE A 118 4.31 -6.76 -0.33
N PHE A 119 3.21 -6.56 0.38
CA PHE A 119 3.21 -6.44 1.84
C PHE A 119 3.48 -7.75 2.56
N SER A 120 3.19 -8.91 1.96
CA SER A 120 3.50 -10.21 2.56
C SER A 120 4.99 -10.59 2.50
N LYS A 121 5.80 -9.85 1.72
CA LYS A 121 7.23 -10.15 1.54
C LYS A 121 8.08 -9.48 2.60
N LYS A 122 8.64 -10.25 3.52
CA LYS A 122 9.66 -9.77 4.48
C LYS A 122 10.84 -9.07 3.82
N GLY A 123 11.23 -9.52 2.62
CA GLY A 123 12.28 -8.87 1.83
C GLY A 123 11.92 -7.43 1.44
N ASN A 124 10.65 -7.19 1.10
CA ASN A 124 10.17 -5.84 0.76
C ASN A 124 10.14 -4.95 2.00
N LEU A 125 9.75 -5.49 3.16
CA LEU A 125 9.77 -4.75 4.43
C LEU A 125 11.18 -4.26 4.73
N LYS A 126 12.16 -5.16 4.69
CA LYS A 126 13.57 -4.82 4.91
C LYS A 126 14.08 -3.78 3.91
N LEU A 127 13.76 -3.96 2.62
CA LEU A 127 14.14 -2.98 1.59
C LEU A 127 13.52 -1.60 1.87
N PHE A 128 12.28 -1.56 2.35
CA PHE A 128 11.58 -0.33 2.67
C PHE A 128 12.18 0.39 3.89
N GLU A 129 12.55 -0.34 4.95
CA GLU A 129 13.29 0.19 6.10
C GLU A 129 14.63 0.80 5.69
N GLU A 130 15.39 0.13 4.82
CA GLU A 130 16.64 0.67 4.29
C GLU A 130 16.40 1.88 3.37
N PHE A 131 15.29 1.90 2.64
CA PHE A 131 14.92 3.04 1.81
C PHE A 131 14.59 4.29 2.66
N ILE A 132 13.98 4.10 3.83
CA ILE A 132 13.81 5.18 4.83
C ILE A 132 15.16 5.75 5.26
N LYS A 133 16.15 4.90 5.56
CA LYS A 133 17.51 5.36 5.91
C LYS A 133 18.17 6.14 4.76
N CYS A 134 17.96 5.73 3.51
CA CYS A 134 18.39 6.49 2.34
C CYS A 134 17.74 7.88 2.28
N MET A 135 16.43 7.97 2.52
CA MET A 135 15.71 9.26 2.60
C MET A 135 16.24 10.15 3.74
N GLU A 136 16.63 9.60 4.89
CA GLU A 136 17.27 10.35 5.96
C GLU A 136 18.64 10.91 5.55
N LYS A 137 19.45 10.14 4.82
CA LYS A 137 20.73 10.62 4.28
C LYS A 137 20.50 11.76 3.29
N ILE A 138 19.53 11.62 2.38
CA ILE A 138 19.14 12.68 1.44
C ILE A 138 18.71 13.94 2.21
N LYS A 139 17.90 13.80 3.26
CA LYS A 139 17.50 14.93 4.11
C LYS A 139 18.69 15.66 4.71
N LYS A 140 19.65 14.92 5.29
CA LYS A 140 20.89 15.49 5.86
C LYS A 140 21.71 16.21 4.79
N PHE A 141 21.86 15.59 3.62
CA PHE A 141 22.59 16.18 2.51
C PHE A 141 21.94 17.48 2.02
N VAL A 142 20.62 17.48 1.78
CA VAL A 142 19.87 18.68 1.40
C VAL A 142 19.99 19.78 2.46
N ALA A 143 19.89 19.45 3.74
CA ALA A 143 20.10 20.42 4.83
C ALA A 143 21.49 21.07 4.74
N ASN A 144 22.53 20.27 4.54
CA ASN A 144 23.91 20.75 4.45
C ASN A 144 24.13 21.65 3.24
N VAL A 145 23.77 21.19 2.05
CA VAL A 145 24.05 21.92 0.79
C VAL A 145 23.14 23.13 0.60
N SER A 146 21.92 23.14 1.17
CA SER A 146 20.97 24.26 1.06
C SER A 146 21.49 25.56 1.71
N GLN A 147 22.35 25.43 2.72
CA GLN A 147 22.95 26.55 3.46
C GLN A 147 24.42 26.81 3.10
N LEU A 148 25.04 25.94 2.29
CA LEU A 148 26.45 26.07 1.94
C LEU A 148 26.68 27.24 0.98
N ASN A 149 27.36 28.28 1.45
CA ASN A 149 27.66 29.47 0.67
C ASN A 149 28.55 29.18 -0.56
N LYS A 150 28.48 30.05 -1.57
CA LYS A 150 29.11 29.84 -2.89
C LYS A 150 30.64 29.64 -2.83
N LEU A 151 31.33 30.30 -1.91
CA LEU A 151 32.78 30.16 -1.76
C LEU A 151 33.16 28.79 -1.18
N LYS A 152 32.46 28.29 -0.14
CA LYS A 152 32.69 26.94 0.39
C LYS A 152 32.31 25.86 -0.62
N LYS A 153 31.27 26.09 -1.44
CA LYS A 153 30.90 25.16 -2.53
C LYS A 153 32.07 24.84 -3.44
N TYR A 154 32.88 25.83 -3.84
CA TYR A 154 33.99 25.61 -4.77
C TYR A 154 35.04 24.64 -4.19
N PHE A 155 35.39 24.81 -2.92
CA PHE A 155 36.36 23.92 -2.24
C PHE A 155 35.83 22.51 -2.00
N TYR A 156 34.51 22.33 -1.86
CA TYR A 156 33.88 21.03 -1.60
C TYR A 156 33.18 20.42 -2.82
N ALA A 157 33.32 21.02 -4.02
CA ALA A 157 32.53 20.65 -5.19
C ALA A 157 32.64 19.15 -5.53
N LYS A 158 33.86 18.62 -5.59
CA LYS A 158 34.12 17.21 -5.87
C LYS A 158 33.47 16.27 -4.84
N LYS A 159 33.60 16.60 -3.54
CA LYS A 159 33.01 15.82 -2.46
C LYS A 159 31.48 15.83 -2.52
N ILE A 160 30.87 16.98 -2.80
CA ILE A 160 29.41 17.12 -2.94
C ILE A 160 28.91 16.30 -4.13
N GLU A 161 29.65 16.29 -5.23
CA GLU A 161 29.32 15.52 -6.42
C GLU A 161 29.40 14.01 -6.16
N GLU A 162 30.47 13.54 -5.50
CA GLU A 162 30.63 12.15 -5.08
C GLU A 162 29.47 11.70 -4.17
N GLU A 163 29.17 12.47 -3.12
CA GLU A 163 28.08 12.18 -2.19
C GLU A 163 26.71 12.20 -2.88
N LEU A 164 26.47 13.15 -3.80
CA LEU A 164 25.25 13.18 -4.60
C LEU A 164 25.10 11.93 -5.46
N ASN A 165 26.18 11.51 -6.14
CA ASN A 165 26.16 10.35 -7.03
C ASN A 165 25.91 9.05 -6.25
N GLU A 166 26.52 8.90 -5.08
CA GLU A 166 26.28 7.76 -4.20
C GLU A 166 24.83 7.72 -3.71
N LEU A 167 24.28 8.86 -3.27
CA LEU A 167 22.88 8.95 -2.83
C LEU A 167 21.90 8.63 -3.95
N VAL A 168 22.13 9.15 -5.16
CA VAL A 168 21.27 8.88 -6.32
C VAL A 168 21.33 7.42 -6.72
N LYS A 169 22.52 6.81 -6.69
CA LYS A 169 22.70 5.39 -7.00
C LYS A 169 21.98 4.52 -5.97
N GLU A 170 22.16 4.80 -4.68
CA GLU A 170 21.48 4.11 -3.58
C GLU A 170 19.95 4.24 -3.71
N PHE A 171 19.45 5.45 -3.91
CA PHE A 171 18.03 5.74 -4.09
C PHE A 171 17.42 4.98 -5.27
N ASN A 172 18.06 5.04 -6.44
CA ASN A 172 17.58 4.34 -7.64
C ASN A 172 17.63 2.82 -7.46
N GLY A 173 18.60 2.32 -6.70
CA GLY A 173 18.68 0.90 -6.34
C GLY A 173 17.45 0.45 -5.54
N TYR A 174 16.98 1.26 -4.58
CA TYR A 174 15.75 0.95 -3.84
C TYR A 174 14.50 1.09 -4.69
N MET A 175 14.38 2.14 -5.51
CA MET A 175 13.26 2.29 -6.45
C MET A 175 13.12 1.07 -7.36
N SER A 176 14.23 0.60 -7.93
CA SER A 176 14.26 -0.60 -8.77
C SER A 176 13.93 -1.87 -7.97
N SER A 177 14.55 -2.06 -6.81
CA SER A 177 14.37 -3.27 -5.99
C SER A 177 12.94 -3.42 -5.44
N LEU A 178 12.27 -2.29 -5.18
CA LEU A 178 10.86 -2.24 -4.75
C LEU A 178 9.88 -2.19 -5.93
N ASN A 179 10.39 -2.19 -7.17
CA ASN A 179 9.61 -2.06 -8.40
C ASN A 179 8.73 -0.80 -8.44
N PHE A 180 9.25 0.31 -7.89
CA PHE A 180 8.62 1.62 -7.97
C PHE A 180 9.06 2.33 -9.24
N SER A 181 8.09 2.90 -9.95
CA SER A 181 8.36 3.73 -11.13
C SER A 181 8.47 5.20 -10.75
N ILE A 182 9.38 5.91 -11.39
CA ILE A 182 9.41 7.38 -11.38
C ILE A 182 8.52 7.82 -12.53
N ASN A 183 7.27 8.19 -12.22
CA ASN A 183 6.40 8.90 -13.17
C ASN A 183 6.63 10.40 -13.09
#